data_AF-A0AAW4KXJ3-F1
#
_entry.id   AF-A0AAW4KXJ3-F1
#
_cell.length_a   1.000
_cell.length_b   1.000
_cell.length_c   1.000
_cell.angle_alpha   90.00
_cell.angle_beta   90.00
_cell.angle_gamma   90.00
#
_symmetry.space_group_name_H-M   'P 1'
#
loop_
_entity.id
_entity.type
_entity.pdbx_description
1 polymer ?
#
loop_
_entity_poly.entity_id
_entity_poly.type
_entity_poly.pdbx_seq_one_letter_code
_entity_poly.pdbx_strand_id
1 'polypeptide(L)' 'DWLLYAMDSPWAGNSRGFSRGSVYNRAGQLVASVTQEGLIRHRKDWA' A
#
# COMPACT_ATOMS: atom_id res chain seq x y z
N ASP A 1 -6.49 2.65 20.97
CA ASP A 1 -7.68 2.72 20.10
C ASP A 1 -7.43 1.98 18.79
N TRP A 2 -8.47 1.65 18.04
CA TRP A 2 -8.35 0.97 16.73
C TRP A 2 -8.29 1.95 15.56
N LEU A 3 -7.51 1.59 14.55
CA LEU A 3 -7.41 2.30 13.27
C LEU A 3 -7.67 1.34 12.11
N LEU A 4 -8.45 1.76 11.12
CA LEU A 4 -8.60 1.06 9.84
C LEU A 4 -7.54 1.58 8.88
N TYR A 5 -6.71 0.70 8.32
CA TYR A 5 -5.79 1.05 7.24
C TYR A 5 -6.28 0.45 5.92
N ALA A 6 -6.91 1.28 5.09
CA ALA A 6 -7.39 0.90 3.77
C ALA A 6 -6.31 1.17 2.73
N MET A 7 -5.97 0.17 1.92
CA MET A 7 -4.86 0.25 0.95
C MET A 7 -5.30 -0.17 -0.46
N ASP A 8 -4.70 0.45 -1.46
CA ASP A 8 -4.79 0.05 -2.86
C ASP A 8 -3.42 0.11 -3.56
N SER A 9 -3.31 -0.55 -4.72
CA SER A 9 -2.14 -0.47 -5.60
C SER A 9 -2.59 -0.19 -7.02
N PRO A 10 -2.54 1.08 -7.46
CA PRO A 10 -3.01 1.45 -8.80
C PRO A 10 -2.00 1.09 -9.90
N TRP A 11 -0.75 0.76 -9.57
CA TRP A 11 0.26 0.44 -10.56
C TRP A 11 1.33 -0.53 -10.04
N ALA A 12 1.68 -1.49 -10.90
CA ALA A 12 2.86 -2.33 -10.76
C ALA A 12 3.48 -2.59 -12.15
N GLY A 13 4.79 -2.44 -12.26
CA GLY A 13 5.50 -2.61 -13.52
C GLY A 13 6.98 -2.29 -13.39
N ASN A 14 7.78 -2.70 -14.38
CA ASN A 14 9.22 -2.43 -14.43
C ASN A 14 9.97 -2.70 -13.11
N SER A 15 9.66 -3.81 -12.46
CA SER A 15 10.19 -4.19 -11.13
C SER A 15 9.85 -3.26 -9.96
N ARG A 16 8.81 -2.42 -10.09
CA ARG A 16 8.34 -1.51 -9.05
C ARG A 16 6.85 -1.72 -8.79
N GLY A 17 6.42 -1.38 -7.59
CA GLY A 17 5.01 -1.34 -7.21
C GLY A 17 4.72 -0.06 -6.45
N PHE A 18 3.68 0.65 -6.87
CA PHE A 18 3.19 1.83 -6.17
C PHE A 18 1.91 1.47 -5.40
N SER A 19 1.89 1.85 -4.12
CA SER A 19 0.77 1.61 -3.23
C SER A 19 0.42 2.89 -2.47
N ARG A 20 -0.86 3.02 -2.13
CA ARG A 20 -1.35 4.11 -1.30
C ARG A 20 -2.17 3.53 -0.17
N GLY A 21 -2.36 4.32 0.87
CA GLY A 21 -3.34 3.99 1.89
C GLY A 21 -3.85 5.18 2.66
N SER A 22 -4.99 4.95 3.30
CA SER A 22 -5.70 5.92 4.13
C SER A 22 -6.03 5.28 5.47
N VAL A 23 -5.65 5.96 6.55
CA VAL A 23 -5.84 5.50 7.92
C VAL A 23 -7.01 6.25 8.54
N TYR A 24 -7.98 5.53 9.08
CA TYR A 24 -9.19 6.09 9.69
C TYR A 24 -9.31 5.67 11.15
N ASN A 25 -9.84 6.57 11.99
CA ASN A 25 -10.26 6.20 13.33
C ASN A 25 -11.65 5.52 13.34
N ARG A 26 -12.10 5.07 14.51
CA ARG A 26 -13.41 4.40 14.68
C ARG A 26 -14.61 5.28 14.34
N ALA A 27 -14.46 6.61 14.37
CA ALA A 27 -15.49 7.56 13.93
C ALA A 27 -15.50 7.78 12.41
N GLY A 28 -14.65 7.08 11.65
CA GLY A 28 -14.53 7.23 10.19
C GLY A 28 -13.75 8.46 9.75
N GLN A 29 -13.07 9.16 10.65
CA GLN A 29 -12.28 10.34 10.32
C GLN A 29 -10.91 9.91 9.79
N LEU A 30 -10.48 10.52 8.68
CA LEU A 30 -9.15 10.32 8.14
C LEU A 30 -8.10 10.94 9.08
N VAL A 31 -7.16 10.13 9.53
CA VAL A 31 -6.09 10.56 10.45
C VAL A 31 -4.70 10.56 9.80
N ALA A 32 -4.49 9.79 8.74
CA ALA A 32 -3.27 9.82 7.97
C ALA A 32 -3.47 9.31 6.54
N SER A 33 -2.61 9.78 5.63
CA SER A 33 -2.47 9.27 4.26
C SER A 33 -1.04 8.76 4.06
N VAL A 34 -0.90 7.70 3.28
CA VAL A 34 0.38 7.04 3.03
C VAL A 34 0.58 6.83 1.53
N THR A 35 1.82 7.01 1.07
CA THR A 35 2.28 6.58 -0.25
C THR A 35 3.56 5.79 -0.09
N GLN A 36 3.70 4.69 -0.83
CA GLN A 36 4.91 3.89 -0.84
C GLN A 36 5.20 3.41 -2.26
N GLU A 37 6.48 3.44 -2.64
CA GLU A 37 6.97 2.80 -3.84
C GLU A 37 8.04 1.77 -3.49
N GLY A 38 7.78 0.50 -3.82
CA GLY A 38 8.65 -0.62 -3.52
C GLY A 38 9.34 -1.19 -4.75
N LEU A 39 10.45 -1.91 -4.54
CA LEU A 39 11.04 -2.78 -5.54
C LEU A 39 10.37 -4.16 -5.46
N ILE A 40 9.82 -4.65 -6.57
CA ILE A 40 9.18 -5.97 -6.70
C ILE A 40 9.92 -6.74 -7.79
N ARG A 41 10.62 -7.82 -7.45
CA ARG A 41 11.40 -8.61 -8.42
C ARG A 41 10.93 -10.06 -8.43
N HIS A 42 10.65 -10.58 -9.62
CA HIS A 42 10.44 -12.02 -9.78
C HIS A 42 11.78 -12.73 -9.61
N ARG A 43 11.82 -13.68 -8.68
CA ARG A 43 12.98 -14.55 -8.51
C ARG A 43 12.95 -15.62 -9.59
N LYS A 44 14.05 -15.77 -10.34
CA LYS A 44 14.14 -16.72 -11.46
C LYS A 44 14.10 -18.18 -10.98
N ASP A 45 14.45 -18.41 -9.72
CA ASP A 45 14.54 -19.71 -9.07
C ASP A 45 13.24 -20.16 -8.37
N TRP A 46 12.15 -19.41 -8.51
CA TRP A 46 10.83 -19.70 -7.93
C TRP A 46 9.77 -20.07 -8.98
N ALA A 47 10.18 -20.27 -10.24
CA ALA A 47 9.31 -20.66 -11.36
C ALA A 47 9.36 -22.17 -11.60
#